data_AF-A0A371D3H0-F1
#
_entry.id   AF-A0A371D3H0-F1
#
_cell.length_a   1.000
_cell.length_b   1.000
_cell.length_c   1.000
_cell.angle_alpha   90.00
_cell.angle_beta   90.00
_cell.angle_gamma   90.00
#
_symmetry.space_group_name_H-M   'P 1'
#
loop_
_entity.id
_entity.type
_entity.pdbx_description
1 polymer ?
#
loop_
_entity_poly.entity_id
_entity_poly.type
_entity_poly.pdbx_seq_one_letter_code
_entity_poly.pdbx_strand_id
1 'polypeptide(L)' 'PMAFSPHAILKSVTRLIVSGQHALALADDMNFRNCLVTMRPTTKRSELPTRSTVRARINNEFVDFLDSIK' A
#
# COMPACT_ATOMS: atom_id res chain seq x y z
N PRO A 1 -13.19 -4.17 8.11
CA PRO A 1 -13.30 -4.03 9.58
C PRO A 1 -13.79 -2.62 9.90
N MET A 2 -14.86 -2.46 10.68
CA MET A 2 -15.39 -1.11 10.97
C MET A 2 -14.52 -0.31 11.95
N ALA A 3 -13.53 -0.95 12.58
CA ALA A 3 -12.58 -0.34 13.50
C ALA A 3 -11.17 -0.91 13.33
N PHE A 4 -10.17 -0.10 13.68
CA PHE A 4 -8.77 -0.51 13.76
C PHE A 4 -8.57 -1.55 14.87
N SER A 5 -7.83 -2.62 14.59
CA SER A 5 -7.45 -3.63 15.59
C SER A 5 -6.08 -4.19 15.25
N PRO A 6 -5.10 -4.16 16.18
CA PRO A 6 -3.78 -4.75 15.96
C PRO A 6 -3.84 -6.22 15.52
N HIS A 7 -4.77 -6.99 16.09
CA HIS A 7 -4.98 -8.40 15.72
C HIS A 7 -5.47 -8.56 14.28
N ALA A 8 -6.38 -7.70 13.83
CA ALA A 8 -6.89 -7.74 12.46
C ALA A 8 -5.80 -7.38 11.43
N ILE A 9 -4.90 -6.47 11.78
CA ILE A 9 -3.74 -6.11 10.95
C ILE A 9 -2.79 -7.29 10.84
N LEU A 10 -2.37 -7.87 11.97
CA LEU A 10 -1.48 -9.03 12.01
C LEU A 10 -2.03 -10.17 11.15
N LYS A 11 -3.33 -10.48 11.29
CA LYS A 11 -4.00 -11.51 10.49
C LYS A 11 -4.00 -11.19 8.99
N SER A 12 -4.22 -9.93 8.62
CA SER A 12 -4.27 -9.51 7.21
C SER A 12 -2.89 -9.51 6.55
N VAL A 13 -1.87 -9.00 7.25
CA VAL A 13 -0.46 -9.01 6.79
C VAL A 13 0.03 -10.44 6.62
N THR A 14 -0.26 -11.33 7.57
CA THR A 14 0.11 -12.75 7.48
C THR A 14 -0.49 -13.41 6.24
N ARG A 15 -1.79 -13.16 5.95
CA ARG A 15 -2.46 -13.68 4.75
C ARG A 15 -1.85 -13.13 3.47
N LEU A 16 -1.54 -11.84 3.43
CA LEU A 16 -0.88 -11.22 2.28
C LEU A 16 0.44 -11.93 1.97
N ILE A 17 1.29 -12.12 2.98
CA ILE A 17 2.62 -12.73 2.80
C ILE A 17 2.50 -14.15 2.25
N VAL A 18 1.66 -14.99 2.88
CA VAL A 18 1.51 -16.40 2.49
C VAL A 18 0.83 -16.54 1.13
N SER A 19 -0.31 -15.86 0.90
CA SER A 19 -1.08 -16.01 -0.34
C SER A 19 -0.47 -15.27 -1.52
N GLY A 20 0.24 -14.17 -1.28
CA GLY A 20 0.92 -13.37 -2.30
C GLY A 20 2.35 -13.82 -2.61
N GLN A 21 2.86 -14.84 -1.91
CA GLN A 21 4.26 -15.30 -2.01
C GLN A 21 5.27 -14.15 -1.81
N HIS A 22 4.97 -13.25 -0.88
CA HIS A 22 5.90 -12.16 -0.55
C HIS A 22 6.97 -12.64 0.43
N ALA A 23 8.13 -11.99 0.41
CA ALA A 23 9.16 -12.21 1.41
C ALA A 23 8.66 -11.80 2.81
N LEU A 24 9.04 -12.55 3.85
CA LEU A 24 8.67 -12.23 5.24
C LEU A 24 9.17 -10.85 5.66
N ALA A 25 10.31 -10.40 5.11
CA ALA A 25 10.88 -9.07 5.33
C ALA A 25 9.93 -7.91 4.95
N LEU A 26 8.90 -8.15 4.11
CA LEU A 26 7.89 -7.14 3.80
C LEU A 26 7.15 -6.65 5.05
N ALA A 27 7.00 -7.49 6.09
CA ALA A 27 6.38 -7.08 7.35
C ALA A 27 7.18 -5.99 8.10
N ASP A 28 8.48 -5.89 7.83
CA ASP A 28 9.39 -4.89 8.41
C ASP A 28 9.66 -3.72 7.46
N ASP A 29 9.19 -3.77 6.22
CA ASP A 29 9.35 -2.68 5.27
C ASP A 29 8.60 -1.43 5.72
N MET A 30 9.33 -0.32 5.82
CA MET A 30 8.79 0.94 6.32
C MET A 30 7.71 1.51 5.40
N ASN A 31 7.86 1.37 4.08
CA ASN A 31 6.87 1.88 3.13
C ASN A 31 5.57 1.08 3.21
N PHE A 32 5.67 -0.24 3.34
CA PHE A 32 4.52 -1.11 3.57
C PHE A 32 3.80 -0.75 4.88
N ARG A 33 4.53 -0.53 5.98
CA ARG A 33 3.94 -0.08 7.25
C ARG A 33 3.27 1.29 7.12
N ASN A 34 3.86 2.23 6.38
CA ASN A 34 3.26 3.54 6.11
C ASN A 34 1.93 3.40 5.33
N CYS A 35 1.85 2.47 4.37
CA CYS A 35 0.61 2.15 3.67
C CYS A 35 -0.46 1.64 4.66
N LEU A 36 -0.11 0.77 5.60
CA LEU A 36 -1.05 0.27 6.62
C LEU A 36 -1.58 1.39 7.52
N VAL A 37 -0.72 2.34 7.93
CA VAL A 37 -1.11 3.50 8.75
C VAL A 37 -2.02 4.46 7.97
N THR A 38 -1.77 4.62 6.67
CA THR A 38 -2.54 5.51 5.80
C THR A 38 -3.93 4.95 5.48
N MET A 39 -4.08 3.62 5.42
CA MET A 39 -5.35 2.97 5.15
C MET A 39 -6.35 3.15 6.30
N ARG A 40 -7.56 3.60 5.96
CA ARG A 40 -8.65 3.75 6.93
C ARG A 40 -9.48 2.48 7.00
N PRO A 41 -9.98 2.06 8.18
CA PRO A 41 -10.83 0.88 8.32
C PRO A 41 -12.09 0.89 7.43
N THR A 42 -12.58 2.08 7.07
CA THR A 42 -13.77 2.30 6.24
C THR A 42 -13.47 2.54 4.75
N THR A 43 -12.21 2.38 4.32
CA THR A 43 -11.84 2.51 2.91
C THR A 43 -12.64 1.53 2.05
N LYS A 44 -13.35 2.07 1.05
CA LYS A 44 -14.12 1.31 0.08
C LYS A 44 -13.19 0.74 -0.97
N ARG A 45 -13.58 -0.38 -1.57
CA ARG A 45 -12.83 -1.00 -2.67
C ARG A 45 -12.60 -0.06 -3.86
N SER A 46 -13.55 0.85 -4.12
CA SER A 46 -13.46 1.87 -5.19
C SER A 46 -12.37 2.92 -4.94
N GLU A 47 -11.95 3.09 -3.69
CA GLU A 47 -10.90 4.03 -3.29
C GLU A 47 -9.51 3.36 -3.31
N LEU A 48 -9.45 2.03 -3.44
CA LEU A 48 -8.19 1.32 -3.52
C LEU A 48 -7.54 1.56 -4.89
N PRO A 49 -6.23 1.85 -4.91
CA PRO A 49 -5.53 2.10 -6.16
C PRO A 49 -5.50 0.84 -7.03
N THR A 50 -5.73 1.02 -8.32
CA THR A 50 -5.60 -0.04 -9.31
C THR A 50 -4.21 -0.02 -9.94
N ARG A 51 -3.82 -1.10 -10.61
CA ARG A 51 -2.54 -1.17 -11.34
C ARG A 51 -2.36 -0.02 -12.33
N SER A 52 -3.41 0.37 -13.05
CA SER A 52 -3.36 1.48 -14.01
C SER A 52 -3.16 2.81 -13.30
N THR A 53 -3.88 3.07 -12.21
CA THR A 53 -3.74 4.28 -11.41
C THR A 53 -2.32 4.42 -10.83
N VAL A 54 -1.78 3.34 -10.26
CA VAL A 54 -0.40 3.34 -9.72
C VAL A 54 0.63 3.60 -10.83
N ARG A 55 0.49 2.93 -11.99
CA ARG A 55 1.39 3.16 -13.13
C ARG A 55 1.33 4.60 -13.62
N ALA A 56 0.13 5.17 -13.76
CA ALA A 56 -0.04 6.55 -14.18
C ALA A 56 0.62 7.50 -13.16
N ARG A 57 0.45 7.25 -11.86
CA ARG A 57 1.08 8.07 -10.82
C ARG A 57 2.61 8.03 -10.90
N ILE A 58 3.21 6.85 -11.08
CA ILE A 58 4.67 6.69 -11.23
C ILE A 58 5.17 7.53 -12.42
N ASN A 59 4.51 7.41 -13.58
CA ASN A 59 4.91 8.18 -14.77
C ASN A 59 4.80 9.68 -14.55
N ASN A 60 3.71 10.14 -13.94
CA ASN A 60 3.50 11.56 -13.70
C ASN A 60 4.53 12.11 -12.71
N GLU A 61 4.76 11.45 -11.58
CA GLU A 61 5.79 11.88 -10.62
C GLU A 61 7.19 11.89 -11.24
N PHE A 62 7.48 10.94 -12.13
CA PHE A 62 8.75 10.91 -12.84
C PHE A 62 8.91 12.10 -13.80
N VAL A 63 7.86 12.45 -14.55
CA VAL A 63 7.85 13.63 -15.44
C VAL A 63 7.98 14.92 -14.63
N ASP A 64 7.20 15.06 -13.55
CA ASP A 64 7.27 16.23 -12.65
C ASP A 64 8.69 16.40 -12.07
N PHE A 65 9.33 15.30 -11.67
CA PHE A 65 10.71 15.30 -11.22
C PHE A 65 11.68 15.77 -12.32
N LEU A 66 11.55 15.23 -13.54
CA LEU A 66 12.40 15.63 -14.66
C LEU A 66 12.23 17.11 -15.03
N ASP A 67 11.04 17.66 -14.89
CA ASP A 67 10.79 19.08 -15.14
C ASP A 67 11.35 19.97 -14.02
N SER A 68 11.41 19.47 -12.77
CA SER A 68 12.00 20.21 -11.65
C SER A 68 13.53 20.34 -11.69
N ILE A 69 14.21 19.49 -12.47
CA ILE A 69 15.67 19.49 -12.63
C ILE A 69 16.15 20.19 -13.92
N LYS A 70 15.23 20.68 -14.75
CA LYS A 70 15.53 21.52 -15.93
C LYS A 70 15.67 22.98 -15.53
#